data_AF-A0A8T9S8A0-F1
#
_entry.id   AF-A0A8T9S8A0-F1
#
_cell.length_a   1.000
_cell.length_b   1.000
_cell.length_c   1.000
_cell.angle_alpha   90.00
_cell.angle_beta   90.00
_cell.angle_gamma   90.00
#
_symmetry.space_group_name_H-M   'P 1'
#
loop_
_entity.id
_entity.type
_entity.pdbx_description
1 polymer ?
#
loop_
_entity_poly.entity_id
_entity_poly.type
_entity_poly.pdbx_seq_one_letter_code
_entity_poly.pdbx_strand_id
1 'polypeptide(L)'
;MKKVTATAAIKTALAAETTAQKLDLLLDYINGQYGSEANLPAGSKLGKTLDTLRDELAAEALTKLATRRGRKAAQVVPVAEQPAVLDSVAGMHQAETEFAAQQPRIEQPERVELPEPTDEDLANETLAEAQSILDAAVVRDVAPEPVHPVSAPERQAFRSEALDLILSAAVPASTKTYSPLSHLDLINAVKEQLDKCGLQVKDERYQENRKGQQMFGHLTVAGHNGEQDMCLGFRNSYDKSMQVGVVGGSRVIVCSNLMFAGDFKALAMHNGNLVQELNTMLGKAADRLEEHYRKLQLDSEKMKQVEVNPRLIHEILGELFYSESVVSEAQLRIIRGELREQTNFGDGSLWDLYNHTTEALKTTPSGLIIGRHIEAHQFYMQRA
;
A
#
# COMPACT_ATOMS: atom_id res chain seq x y z
N MET A 1 19.45 36.73 -15.12
CA MET A 1 18.62 36.45 -13.92
C MET A 1 19.38 36.93 -12.70
N LYS A 2 18.81 37.78 -11.85
CA LYS A 2 19.47 38.25 -10.62
C LYS A 2 19.63 37.05 -9.67
N LYS A 3 20.84 36.75 -9.21
CA LYS A 3 21.08 35.71 -8.20
C LYS A 3 20.31 36.10 -6.93
N VAL A 4 19.31 35.31 -6.56
CA VAL A 4 18.58 35.48 -5.30
C VAL A 4 19.56 35.21 -4.17
N THR A 5 19.77 36.19 -3.30
CA THR A 5 20.69 36.06 -2.16
C THR A 5 20.07 35.20 -1.06
N ALA A 6 20.90 34.53 -0.26
CA ALA A 6 20.43 33.70 0.86
C ALA A 6 19.48 34.44 1.80
N THR A 7 19.72 35.74 2.04
CA THR A 7 18.85 36.61 2.85
C THR A 7 17.47 36.82 2.20
N ALA A 8 17.40 36.96 0.88
CA ALA A 8 16.14 37.11 0.17
C ALA A 8 15.33 35.80 0.15
N ALA A 9 16.02 34.65 0.05
CA ALA A 9 15.39 33.34 0.15
C ALA A 9 14.79 33.11 1.54
N ILE A 10 15.53 33.41 2.61
CA ILE A 10 15.02 33.34 3.99
C ILE A 10 13.78 34.23 4.16
N LYS A 11 13.84 35.48 3.69
CA LYS A 11 12.70 36.41 3.79
C LYS A 11 11.47 35.90 3.03
N THR A 12 11.68 35.27 1.88
CA THR A 12 10.60 34.69 1.06
C THR A 12 9.98 33.47 1.75
N ALA A 13 10.82 32.56 2.26
CA ALA A 13 10.37 31.40 3.01
C ALA A 13 9.57 31.81 4.25
N LEU A 14 10.08 32.74 5.07
CA LEU A 14 9.41 33.20 6.29
C LEU A 14 8.09 33.95 6.06
N ALA A 15 7.79 34.35 4.83
CA ALA A 15 6.50 34.96 4.48
C ALA A 15 5.38 33.93 4.24
N ALA A 16 5.69 32.62 4.19
CA ALA A 16 4.69 31.57 4.03
C ALA A 16 3.83 31.38 5.29
N GLU A 17 2.61 30.91 5.09
CA GLU A 17 1.58 30.85 6.14
C GLU A 17 1.84 29.74 7.17
N THR A 18 2.35 28.58 6.73
CA THR A 18 2.59 27.44 7.62
C THR A 18 4.08 27.13 7.77
N THR A 19 4.47 26.60 8.93
CA THR A 19 5.86 26.21 9.22
C THR A 19 6.38 25.14 8.25
N ALA A 20 5.51 24.24 7.78
CA ALA A 20 5.83 23.27 6.72
C ALA A 20 6.17 23.96 5.38
N GLN A 21 5.35 24.92 4.94
CA GLN A 21 5.61 25.67 3.70
C GLN A 21 6.89 26.52 3.79
N LYS A 22 7.17 27.11 4.97
CA LYS A 22 8.43 27.83 5.20
C LYS A 22 9.63 26.89 5.03
N LEU A 23 9.53 25.66 5.52
CA LEU A 23 10.59 24.64 5.42
C LEU A 23 10.81 24.22 3.97
N ASP A 24 9.75 23.89 3.23
CA ASP A 24 9.82 23.46 1.83
C ASP A 24 10.47 24.53 0.94
N LEU A 25 10.05 25.79 1.05
CA LEU A 25 10.61 26.90 0.27
C LEU A 25 12.11 27.13 0.56
N LEU A 26 12.54 26.91 1.81
CA LEU A 26 13.93 27.05 2.19
C LEU A 26 14.77 25.88 1.66
N LEU A 27 14.24 24.65 1.74
CA LEU A 27 14.87 23.44 1.23
C LEU A 27 15.00 23.46 -0.29
N ASP A 28 13.98 23.92 -1.02
CA ASP A 28 14.04 24.09 -2.47
C ASP A 28 15.15 25.06 -2.88
N TYR A 29 15.30 26.18 -2.16
CA TYR A 29 16.40 27.11 -2.41
C TYR A 29 17.76 26.50 -2.09
N ILE A 30 17.88 25.76 -0.97
CA ILE A 30 19.13 25.10 -0.55
C ILE A 30 19.53 24.04 -1.59
N ASN A 31 18.60 23.20 -2.02
CA ASN A 31 18.85 22.18 -3.03
C ASN A 31 19.19 22.82 -4.39
N GLY A 32 18.53 23.92 -4.76
CA GLY A 32 18.81 24.64 -5.99
C GLY A 32 20.16 25.38 -6.03
N GLN A 33 20.69 25.82 -4.87
CA GLN A 33 21.95 26.58 -4.80
C GLN A 33 23.16 25.77 -4.32
N TYR A 34 22.95 24.80 -3.44
CA TYR A 34 23.99 24.01 -2.78
C TYR A 34 23.92 22.52 -3.13
N GLY A 35 22.89 22.08 -3.87
CA GLY A 35 22.67 20.69 -4.28
C GLY A 35 22.15 19.78 -3.17
N SER A 36 22.50 20.06 -1.91
CA SER A 36 21.95 19.40 -0.72
C SER A 36 22.24 20.23 0.52
N GLU A 37 21.51 19.96 1.60
CA GLU A 37 21.78 20.53 2.92
C GLU A 37 23.19 20.21 3.44
N ALA A 38 23.74 19.03 3.11
CA ALA A 38 25.08 18.61 3.54
C ALA A 38 26.20 19.52 3.02
N ASN A 39 25.92 20.29 1.98
CA ASN A 39 26.86 21.23 1.37
C ASN A 39 26.71 22.66 1.91
N LEU A 40 25.84 22.88 2.91
CA LEU A 40 25.71 24.18 3.55
C LEU A 40 26.97 24.53 4.34
N PRO A 41 27.44 25.79 4.28
CA PRO A 41 28.52 26.24 5.16
C PRO A 41 28.09 26.08 6.62
N ALA A 42 28.97 25.48 7.43
CA ALA A 42 28.73 25.31 8.86
C ALA A 42 28.44 26.65 9.53
N GLY A 43 27.35 26.71 10.31
CA GLY A 43 26.91 27.93 10.98
C GLY A 43 26.30 29.01 10.07
N SER A 44 26.00 28.69 8.81
CA SER A 44 25.31 29.60 7.89
C SER A 44 23.94 30.05 8.43
N LYS A 45 23.51 31.25 8.05
CA LYS A 45 22.17 31.75 8.39
C LYS A 45 21.07 30.82 7.87
N LEU A 46 21.25 30.22 6.69
CA LEU A 46 20.32 29.24 6.12
C LEU A 46 20.20 28.00 6.99
N GLY A 47 21.33 27.41 7.42
CA GLY A 47 21.31 26.25 8.32
C GLY A 47 20.61 26.57 9.64
N LYS A 48 20.96 27.70 10.27
CA LYS A 48 20.33 28.13 11.54
C LYS A 48 18.82 28.34 11.41
N THR A 49 18.37 28.96 10.31
CA THR A 49 16.94 29.15 10.04
C THR A 49 16.24 27.83 9.78
N LEU A 50 16.88 26.89 9.08
CA LEU A 50 16.34 25.56 8.84
C LEU A 50 16.14 24.77 10.14
N ASP A 51 17.14 24.81 11.03
CA ASP A 51 17.07 24.15 12.34
C ASP A 51 15.95 24.74 13.19
N THR A 52 15.80 26.07 13.19
CA THR A 52 14.71 26.75 13.93
C THR A 52 13.33 26.33 13.42
N LEU A 53 13.14 26.26 12.10
CA LEU A 53 11.86 25.83 11.51
C LEU A 53 11.54 24.35 11.79
N ARG A 54 12.57 23.49 11.90
CA ARG A 54 12.41 22.09 12.30
C ARG A 54 11.95 21.98 13.76
N ASP A 55 12.56 22.75 14.65
CA ASP A 55 12.19 22.79 16.06
C ASP A 55 10.74 23.31 16.25
N GLU A 56 10.36 24.36 15.51
CA GLU A 56 8.99 24.88 15.50
C GLU A 56 7.98 23.83 15.01
N LEU A 57 8.29 23.12 13.91
CA LEU A 57 7.41 22.08 13.37
C LEU A 57 7.26 20.89 14.32
N ALA A 58 8.35 20.51 15.00
CA ALA A 58 8.32 19.47 16.03
C ALA A 58 7.47 19.89 17.24
N ALA A 59 7.59 21.15 17.69
CA ALA A 59 6.77 21.70 18.78
C ALA A 59 5.28 21.78 18.43
N GLU A 60 4.94 22.16 17.21
CA GLU A 60 3.57 22.15 16.69
C GLU A 60 2.98 20.73 16.67
N ALA A 61 3.77 19.74 16.23
CA ALA A 61 3.36 18.34 16.20
C ALA A 61 3.08 17.82 17.63
N LEU A 62 3.97 18.13 18.58
CA LEU A 62 3.80 17.75 20.00
C LEU A 62 2.57 18.40 20.63
N THR A 63 2.28 19.66 20.30
CA THR A 63 1.10 20.37 20.83
C THR A 63 -0.20 19.80 20.25
N LYS A 64 -0.22 19.44 18.96
CA LYS A 64 -1.35 18.73 18.33
C LYS A 64 -1.57 17.36 18.96
N LEU A 65 -0.50 16.63 19.27
CA LEU A 65 -0.54 15.35 20.00
C LEU A 65 -1.08 15.51 21.43
N ALA A 66 -0.60 16.51 22.17
CA ALA A 66 -1.05 16.79 23.53
C ALA A 66 -2.55 17.18 23.58
N THR A 67 -3.00 17.99 22.61
CA THR A 67 -4.41 18.41 22.49
C THR A 67 -5.31 17.21 22.16
N ARG A 68 -4.85 16.29 21.30
CA ARG A 68 -5.55 15.03 20.99
C ARG A 68 -5.63 14.11 22.21
N ARG A 69 -4.55 14.01 23.00
CA ARG A 69 -4.53 13.24 24.26
C ARG A 69 -5.45 13.83 25.33
N GLY A 70 -5.49 15.17 25.48
CA GLY A 70 -6.38 15.86 26.41
C GLY A 70 -7.87 15.68 26.06
N ARG A 71 -8.24 15.70 24.77
CA ARG A 71 -9.60 15.39 24.31
C ARG A 71 -10.01 13.94 24.58
N LYS A 72 -9.09 12.98 24.43
CA LYS A 72 -9.32 11.58 24.82
C LYS A 72 -9.52 11.42 26.33
N ALA A 73 -8.74 12.13 27.16
CA ALA A 73 -8.90 12.08 28.62
C ALA A 73 -10.22 12.72 29.11
N ALA A 74 -10.69 13.80 28.47
CA ALA A 74 -11.95 14.45 28.82
C ALA A 74 -13.21 13.65 28.40
N GLN A 75 -13.08 12.69 27.49
CA GLN A 75 -14.18 11.77 27.11
C GLN A 75 -14.27 10.51 28.01
N VAL A 76 -13.29 10.29 28.89
CA VAL A 76 -13.35 9.22 29.90
C VAL A 76 -13.94 9.80 31.18
N VAL A 77 -15.28 9.83 31.26
CA VAL A 77 -16.01 10.04 32.53
C VAL A 77 -15.82 8.78 33.39
N PRO A 78 -15.51 8.89 34.70
CA PRO A 78 -15.40 7.70 35.54
C PRO A 78 -16.78 7.06 35.70
N VAL A 79 -16.83 5.73 35.57
CA VAL A 79 -18.01 4.91 35.88
C VAL A 79 -18.30 5.06 37.37
N ALA A 80 -19.30 5.87 37.71
CA ALA A 80 -19.88 5.90 39.04
C ALA A 80 -20.85 4.72 39.17
N GLU A 81 -20.64 3.92 40.21
CA GLU A 81 -21.52 2.82 40.64
C GLU A 81 -22.97 3.32 40.73
N GLN A 82 -23.89 2.63 40.03
CA GLN A 82 -25.32 2.87 40.15
C GLN A 82 -25.84 2.20 41.44
N PRO A 83 -26.49 2.92 42.36
CA PRO A 83 -27.37 2.29 43.32
C PRO A 83 -28.73 2.05 42.67
N ALA A 84 -29.32 0.90 42.98
CA ALA A 84 -30.68 0.53 42.62
C ALA A 84 -31.69 1.59 43.12
N VAL A 85 -32.65 1.99 42.28
CA VAL A 85 -33.78 2.82 42.70
C VAL A 85 -35.09 2.20 42.21
N LEU A 86 -35.80 1.60 43.16
CA LEU A 86 -37.25 1.45 43.17
C LEU A 86 -37.92 2.78 43.54
N ASP A 87 -39.11 2.98 42.97
CA ASP A 87 -40.17 3.95 43.34
C ASP A 87 -39.87 5.47 43.32
N SER A 88 -40.54 6.18 42.41
CA SER A 88 -41.72 6.98 42.81
C SER A 88 -42.39 7.68 41.62
N VAL A 89 -43.69 7.43 41.53
CA VAL A 89 -44.67 8.11 40.69
C VAL A 89 -44.93 9.50 41.28
N ALA A 90 -44.93 10.56 40.46
CA ALA A 90 -45.99 11.57 40.37
C ALA A 90 -45.46 12.90 39.82
N GLY A 91 -46.11 13.36 38.74
CA GLY A 91 -46.13 14.77 38.37
C GLY A 91 -45.39 15.11 37.08
N MET A 92 -45.98 14.76 35.93
CA MET A 92 -45.75 15.49 34.67
C MET A 92 -46.74 15.08 33.56
N HIS A 93 -48.04 14.98 33.89
CA HIS A 93 -49.10 14.99 32.88
C HIS A 93 -49.75 16.37 32.87
N GLN A 94 -49.27 17.29 32.03
CA GLN A 94 -50.09 18.40 31.52
C GLN A 94 -49.47 19.27 30.40
N ALA A 95 -48.29 18.95 29.86
CA ALA A 95 -47.65 19.81 28.85
C ALA A 95 -47.41 19.18 27.47
N GLU A 96 -47.99 18.00 27.18
CA GLU A 96 -47.81 17.32 25.88
C GLU A 96 -49.09 17.27 25.01
N THR A 97 -50.22 17.79 25.49
CA THR A 97 -51.51 17.65 24.82
C THR A 97 -51.84 18.71 23.77
N GLU A 98 -51.00 19.72 23.55
CA GLU A 98 -51.33 20.84 22.63
C GLU A 98 -50.46 20.97 21.37
N PHE A 99 -49.42 20.14 21.19
CA PHE A 99 -48.54 20.24 20.00
C PHE A 99 -48.74 19.14 18.93
N ALA A 100 -49.62 18.16 19.17
CA ALA A 100 -49.83 17.01 18.29
C ALA A 100 -51.01 17.13 17.31
N ALA A 101 -51.65 18.31 17.18
CA ALA A 101 -52.92 18.47 16.44
C ALA A 101 -52.78 18.95 14.98
N GLN A 102 -51.58 19.09 14.39
CA GLN A 102 -51.42 19.64 13.03
C GLN A 102 -50.36 18.93 12.17
N GLN A 103 -50.30 17.59 12.19
CA GLN A 103 -49.55 16.84 11.18
C GLN A 103 -50.45 15.83 10.46
N PRO A 104 -50.36 15.71 9.12
CA PRO A 104 -51.15 14.74 8.36
C PRO A 104 -50.72 13.31 8.73
N ARG A 105 -51.71 12.44 9.02
CA ARG A 105 -51.53 11.00 9.26
C ARG A 105 -50.85 10.36 8.05
N ILE A 106 -49.64 9.84 8.24
CA ILE A 106 -49.08 8.78 7.41
C ILE A 106 -49.56 7.47 8.05
N GLU A 107 -50.38 6.69 7.34
CA GLU A 107 -50.75 5.34 7.77
C GLU A 107 -49.50 4.46 7.78
N GLN A 108 -49.18 3.90 8.94
CA GLN A 108 -48.17 2.84 9.04
C GLN A 108 -48.74 1.58 8.39
N PRO A 109 -47.97 0.83 7.57
CA PRO A 109 -48.43 -0.47 7.10
C PRO A 109 -48.55 -1.43 8.28
N GLU A 110 -49.67 -2.14 8.35
CA GLU A 110 -49.93 -3.20 9.33
C GLU A 110 -48.77 -4.20 9.35
N ARG A 111 -48.19 -4.41 10.53
CA ARG A 111 -47.17 -5.42 10.77
C ARG A 111 -47.83 -6.79 10.72
N VAL A 112 -47.70 -7.50 9.60
CA VAL A 112 -48.08 -8.91 9.51
C VAL A 112 -47.05 -9.72 10.32
N GLU A 113 -47.46 -10.19 11.50
CA GLU A 113 -46.69 -11.21 12.23
C GLU A 113 -46.77 -12.51 11.45
N LEU A 114 -45.65 -12.93 10.87
CA LEU A 114 -45.52 -14.27 10.30
C LEU A 114 -45.52 -15.28 11.45
N PRO A 115 -46.30 -16.38 11.34
CA PRO A 115 -46.34 -17.39 12.38
C PRO A 115 -44.96 -18.01 12.55
N GLU A 116 -44.57 -18.29 13.80
CA GLU A 116 -43.33 -19.01 14.08
C GLU A 116 -43.38 -20.40 13.43
N PRO A 117 -42.27 -20.87 12.83
CA PRO A 117 -42.22 -22.14 12.15
C PRO A 117 -42.56 -23.26 13.13
N THR A 118 -43.43 -24.17 12.71
CA THR A 118 -43.83 -25.30 13.54
C THR A 118 -42.67 -26.29 13.67
N ASP A 119 -42.70 -27.15 14.70
CA ASP A 119 -41.71 -28.23 14.86
C ASP A 119 -41.65 -29.15 13.61
N GLU A 120 -42.76 -29.24 12.87
CA GLU A 120 -42.85 -29.99 11.60
C GLU A 120 -42.14 -29.25 10.45
N ASP A 121 -42.19 -27.92 10.40
CA ASP A 121 -41.45 -27.10 9.43
C ASP A 121 -39.94 -27.19 9.67
N LEU A 122 -39.51 -27.08 10.93
CA LEU A 122 -38.10 -27.23 11.32
C LEU A 122 -37.59 -28.65 11.06
N ALA A 123 -38.41 -29.67 11.29
CA ALA A 123 -38.06 -31.05 10.98
C ALA A 123 -37.89 -31.28 9.48
N ASN A 124 -38.75 -30.69 8.65
CA ASN A 124 -38.66 -30.80 7.19
C ASN A 124 -37.45 -30.06 6.61
N GLU A 125 -37.10 -28.90 7.18
CA GLU A 125 -35.90 -28.13 6.79
C GLU A 125 -34.62 -28.89 7.16
N THR A 126 -34.59 -29.49 8.35
CA THR A 126 -33.48 -30.34 8.80
C THR A 126 -33.37 -31.62 7.95
N LEU A 127 -34.50 -32.19 7.52
CA LEU A 127 -34.51 -33.36 6.62
C LEU A 127 -33.98 -32.99 5.23
N ALA A 128 -34.31 -31.81 4.72
CA ALA A 128 -33.83 -31.31 3.43
C ALA A 128 -32.32 -31.01 3.45
N GLU A 129 -31.80 -30.44 4.54
CA GLU A 129 -30.36 -30.27 4.73
C GLU A 129 -29.62 -31.60 4.88
N ALA A 130 -30.18 -32.54 5.66
CA ALA A 130 -29.61 -33.88 5.80
C ALA A 130 -29.60 -34.65 4.47
N GLN A 131 -30.64 -34.51 3.65
CA GLN A 131 -30.73 -35.12 2.33
C GLN A 131 -29.73 -34.49 1.34
N SER A 132 -29.53 -33.17 1.38
CA SER A 132 -28.52 -32.46 0.59
C SER A 132 -27.09 -32.91 0.94
N ILE A 133 -26.81 -33.12 2.22
CA ILE A 133 -25.52 -33.65 2.71
C ILE A 133 -25.34 -35.12 2.29
N LEU A 134 -26.42 -35.91 2.30
CA LEU A 134 -26.39 -37.31 1.89
C LEU A 134 -26.19 -37.45 0.37
N ASP A 135 -26.83 -36.60 -0.44
CA ASP A 135 -26.66 -36.55 -1.89
C ASP A 135 -25.24 -36.10 -2.29
N ALA A 136 -24.64 -35.20 -1.50
CA ALA A 136 -23.22 -34.83 -1.64
C ALA A 136 -22.27 -35.97 -1.23
N ALA A 137 -22.70 -36.89 -0.35
CA ALA A 137 -21.90 -38.01 0.14
C ALA A 137 -21.99 -39.29 -0.71
N VAL A 138 -22.99 -39.41 -1.60
CA VAL A 138 -23.22 -40.59 -2.47
C VAL A 138 -22.31 -40.61 -3.72
N VAL A 139 -21.52 -39.56 -3.97
CA VAL A 139 -20.44 -39.63 -4.98
C VAL A 139 -19.20 -40.30 -4.37
N ARG A 140 -19.14 -41.63 -4.41
CA ARG A 140 -17.90 -42.40 -4.20
C ARG A 140 -17.68 -43.46 -5.28
N ASP A 141 -16.40 -43.69 -5.54
CA ASP A 141 -15.78 -44.76 -6.32
C ASP A 141 -15.77 -44.63 -7.85
N VAL A 142 -15.05 -43.62 -8.32
CA VAL A 142 -14.13 -43.86 -9.45
C VAL A 142 -12.74 -43.88 -8.84
N ALA A 143 -12.08 -45.04 -8.88
CA ALA A 143 -10.66 -45.15 -8.51
C ALA A 143 -9.89 -44.05 -9.25
N PRO A 144 -8.95 -43.33 -8.60
CA PRO A 144 -8.13 -42.38 -9.33
C PRO A 144 -7.39 -43.18 -10.40
N GLU A 145 -7.75 -42.97 -11.66
CA GLU A 145 -6.86 -43.35 -12.76
C GLU A 145 -5.48 -42.80 -12.41
N PRO A 146 -4.39 -43.54 -12.69
CA PRO A 146 -3.07 -42.98 -12.53
C PRO A 146 -3.10 -41.65 -13.24
N VAL A 147 -2.99 -40.57 -12.46
CA VAL A 147 -2.76 -39.25 -12.99
C VAL A 147 -1.38 -39.39 -13.61
N HIS A 148 -1.36 -39.82 -14.87
CA HIS A 148 -0.36 -39.35 -15.80
C HIS A 148 -0.29 -37.88 -15.47
N PRO A 149 0.87 -37.38 -14.98
CA PRO A 149 0.99 -35.95 -14.72
C PRO A 149 0.39 -35.32 -15.95
N VAL A 150 -0.72 -34.59 -15.78
CA VAL A 150 -1.20 -33.72 -16.84
C VAL A 150 0.03 -32.89 -17.06
N SER A 151 0.76 -33.23 -18.11
CA SER A 151 2.03 -32.64 -18.44
C SER A 151 1.67 -31.19 -18.47
N ALA A 152 2.07 -30.47 -17.40
CA ALA A 152 1.86 -29.05 -17.28
C ALA A 152 2.21 -28.57 -18.68
N PRO A 153 1.25 -27.98 -19.43
CA PRO A 153 1.42 -27.76 -20.86
C PRO A 153 2.81 -27.19 -20.98
N GLU A 154 3.72 -27.95 -21.61
CA GLU A 154 5.17 -27.72 -21.54
C GLU A 154 5.32 -26.22 -21.55
N ARG A 155 5.81 -25.62 -20.45
CA ARG A 155 5.75 -24.17 -20.24
C ARG A 155 6.49 -23.53 -21.41
N GLN A 156 5.75 -23.30 -22.48
CA GLN A 156 6.19 -22.55 -23.62
C GLN A 156 6.10 -21.17 -23.05
N ALA A 157 7.24 -20.72 -22.50
CA ALA A 157 7.41 -19.38 -21.99
C ALA A 157 6.73 -18.48 -23.00
N PHE A 158 5.59 -17.88 -22.61
CA PHE A 158 4.86 -16.95 -23.45
C PHE A 158 5.81 -15.75 -23.61
N ARG A 159 6.69 -15.85 -24.59
CA ARG A 159 7.65 -14.84 -24.95
C ARG A 159 6.80 -13.70 -25.50
N SER A 160 6.64 -12.66 -24.70
CA SER A 160 5.80 -11.53 -25.07
C SER A 160 6.39 -10.82 -26.28
N GLU A 161 5.54 -10.25 -27.14
CA GLU A 161 5.99 -9.41 -28.26
C GLU A 161 6.93 -8.29 -27.78
N ALA A 162 6.68 -7.76 -26.58
CA ALA A 162 7.56 -6.77 -25.94
C ALA A 162 8.96 -7.34 -25.68
N LEU A 163 9.09 -8.56 -25.19
CA LEU A 163 10.39 -9.21 -24.98
C LEU A 163 11.11 -9.44 -26.32
N ASP A 164 10.39 -9.79 -27.38
CA ASP A 164 10.98 -9.89 -28.73
C ASP A 164 11.52 -8.57 -29.25
N LEU A 165 10.78 -7.47 -29.06
CA LEU A 165 11.23 -6.13 -29.44
C LEU A 165 12.45 -5.69 -28.62
N ILE A 166 12.47 -5.99 -27.32
CA ILE A 166 13.62 -5.71 -26.42
C ILE A 166 14.87 -6.46 -26.90
N LEU A 167 14.74 -7.73 -27.25
CA LEU A 167 15.86 -8.59 -27.63
C LEU A 167 16.35 -8.36 -29.06
N SER A 168 15.49 -7.84 -29.95
CA SER A 168 15.85 -7.51 -31.33
C SER A 168 16.39 -6.09 -31.52
N ALA A 169 16.25 -5.22 -30.51
CA ALA A 169 16.76 -3.85 -30.56
C ALA A 169 18.30 -3.84 -30.71
N ALA A 170 18.78 -3.10 -31.71
CA ALA A 170 20.20 -2.99 -31.99
C ALA A 170 20.96 -2.33 -30.82
N VAL A 171 21.93 -3.05 -30.26
CA VAL A 171 22.83 -2.51 -29.24
C VAL A 171 23.71 -1.43 -29.88
N PRO A 172 23.73 -0.20 -29.36
CA PRO A 172 24.58 0.86 -29.90
C PRO A 172 26.06 0.49 -29.84
N ALA A 173 26.89 1.10 -30.69
CA ALA A 173 28.33 0.97 -30.57
C ALA A 173 28.85 1.68 -29.31
N SER A 174 29.82 1.06 -28.65
CA SER A 174 30.54 1.67 -27.53
C SER A 174 31.34 2.90 -27.99
N THR A 175 31.38 3.94 -27.15
CA THR A 175 32.18 5.16 -27.37
C THR A 175 33.05 5.45 -26.16
N LYS A 176 33.94 6.45 -26.26
CA LYS A 176 34.79 6.87 -25.14
C LYS A 176 34.02 7.22 -23.86
N THR A 177 32.78 7.68 -23.99
CA THR A 177 31.96 8.15 -22.86
C THR A 177 30.69 7.32 -22.66
N TYR A 178 30.46 6.31 -23.49
CA TYR A 178 29.26 5.48 -23.43
C TYR A 178 29.60 4.01 -23.61
N SER A 179 29.35 3.21 -22.58
CA SER A 179 29.49 1.76 -22.61
C SER A 179 28.11 1.13 -22.52
N PRO A 180 27.54 0.63 -23.63
CA PRO A 180 26.22 0.02 -23.64
C PRO A 180 26.22 -1.29 -22.85
N LEU A 181 25.13 -1.56 -22.13
CA LEU A 181 24.81 -2.86 -21.55
C LEU A 181 23.62 -3.41 -22.32
N SER A 182 23.75 -4.59 -22.93
CA SER A 182 22.61 -5.16 -23.65
C SER A 182 21.45 -5.45 -22.71
N HIS A 183 20.22 -5.35 -23.20
CA HIS A 183 19.03 -5.65 -22.43
C HIS A 183 19.03 -7.10 -21.96
N LEU A 184 19.50 -8.02 -22.80
CA LEU A 184 19.66 -9.43 -22.44
C LEU A 184 20.67 -9.63 -21.30
N ASP A 185 21.83 -8.97 -21.36
CA ASP A 185 22.84 -9.07 -20.30
C ASP A 185 22.31 -8.55 -18.97
N LEU A 186 21.54 -7.45 -18.97
CA LEU A 186 20.89 -6.96 -17.75
C LEU A 186 19.88 -7.96 -17.20
N ILE A 187 19.02 -8.52 -18.06
CA ILE A 187 18.02 -9.53 -17.65
C ILE A 187 18.73 -10.74 -17.02
N ASN A 188 19.76 -11.25 -17.67
CA ASN A 188 20.53 -12.40 -17.19
C ASN A 188 21.24 -12.08 -15.88
N ALA A 189 21.92 -10.93 -15.79
CA ALA A 189 22.63 -10.52 -14.58
C ALA A 189 21.69 -10.38 -13.37
N VAL A 190 20.49 -9.81 -13.57
CA VAL A 190 19.47 -9.72 -12.51
C VAL A 190 19.04 -11.11 -12.05
N LYS A 191 18.69 -12.01 -12.98
CA LYS A 191 18.23 -13.36 -12.64
C LYS A 191 19.32 -14.18 -11.96
N GLU A 192 20.54 -14.13 -12.49
CA GLU A 192 21.69 -14.82 -11.92
C GLU A 192 21.98 -14.33 -10.50
N GLN A 193 21.85 -13.02 -10.24
CA GLN A 193 22.03 -12.49 -8.89
C GLN A 193 20.95 -12.99 -7.93
N LEU A 194 19.68 -13.02 -8.35
CA LEU A 194 18.60 -13.54 -7.52
C LEU A 194 18.81 -15.03 -7.21
N ASP A 195 19.19 -15.83 -8.20
CA ASP A 195 19.48 -17.25 -8.05
C ASP A 195 20.64 -17.50 -7.07
N LYS A 196 21.73 -16.72 -7.17
CA LYS A 196 22.86 -16.76 -6.22
C LYS A 196 22.45 -16.49 -4.78
N CYS A 197 21.42 -15.68 -4.56
CA CYS A 197 20.88 -15.36 -3.25
C CYS A 197 19.76 -16.32 -2.81
N GLY A 198 19.47 -17.38 -3.57
CA GLY A 198 18.39 -18.32 -3.28
C GLY A 198 16.99 -17.72 -3.46
N LEU A 199 16.87 -16.58 -4.14
CA LEU A 199 15.62 -15.87 -4.38
C LEU A 199 14.96 -16.37 -5.67
N GLN A 200 13.88 -17.14 -5.52
CA GLN A 200 13.20 -17.74 -6.66
C GLN A 200 12.29 -16.75 -7.38
N VAL A 201 12.42 -16.62 -8.70
CA VAL A 201 11.50 -15.83 -9.53
C VAL A 201 10.24 -16.65 -9.87
N LYS A 202 9.06 -16.10 -9.57
CA LYS A 202 7.74 -16.71 -9.83
C LYS A 202 7.12 -16.23 -11.15
N ASP A 203 7.18 -14.92 -11.41
CA ASP A 203 6.57 -14.29 -12.58
C ASP A 203 7.52 -13.24 -13.14
N GLU A 204 7.44 -13.03 -14.45
CA GLU A 204 8.29 -12.10 -15.18
C GLU A 204 7.47 -11.31 -16.19
N ARG A 205 7.59 -9.99 -16.16
CA ARG A 205 6.90 -9.11 -17.11
C ARG A 205 7.88 -8.12 -17.69
N TYR A 206 7.79 -7.95 -19.00
CA TYR A 206 8.64 -7.06 -19.77
C TYR A 206 7.78 -6.05 -20.52
N GLN A 207 8.22 -4.79 -20.52
CA GLN A 207 7.63 -3.71 -21.29
C GLN A 207 8.73 -2.97 -22.04
N GLU A 208 8.40 -2.47 -23.23
CA GLU A 208 9.31 -1.73 -24.07
C GLU A 208 8.76 -0.33 -24.36
N ASN A 209 9.65 0.60 -24.69
CA ASN A 209 9.27 1.84 -25.34
C ASN A 209 10.27 2.19 -26.44
N ARG A 210 9.83 3.03 -27.38
CA ARG A 210 10.62 3.52 -28.52
C ARG A 210 11.20 2.39 -29.36
N LYS A 211 10.43 1.32 -29.58
CA LYS A 211 10.82 0.16 -30.39
C LYS A 211 12.03 -0.57 -29.80
N GLY A 212 11.96 -0.89 -28.50
CA GLY A 212 12.97 -1.62 -27.76
C GLY A 212 14.23 -0.81 -27.40
N GLN A 213 14.26 0.50 -27.66
CA GLN A 213 15.36 1.37 -27.21
C GLN A 213 15.34 1.61 -25.69
N GLN A 214 14.18 1.43 -25.07
CA GLN A 214 13.97 1.48 -23.64
C GLN A 214 13.29 0.18 -23.21
N MET A 215 13.77 -0.40 -22.12
CA MET A 215 13.20 -1.62 -21.57
C MET A 215 12.89 -1.46 -20.09
N PHE A 216 11.85 -2.16 -19.67
CA PHE A 216 11.39 -2.27 -18.30
C PHE A 216 11.12 -3.74 -17.98
N GLY A 217 11.69 -4.21 -16.88
CA GLY A 217 11.50 -5.56 -16.36
C GLY A 217 10.85 -5.47 -14.99
N HIS A 218 9.93 -6.38 -14.72
CA HIS A 218 9.30 -6.58 -13.43
C HIS A 218 9.31 -8.07 -13.11
N LEU A 219 9.97 -8.45 -12.04
CA LEU A 219 10.03 -9.82 -11.54
C LEU A 219 9.26 -9.89 -10.23
N THR A 220 8.38 -10.89 -10.13
CA THR A 220 7.82 -11.31 -8.84
C THR A 220 8.73 -12.37 -8.26
N VAL A 221 9.24 -12.14 -7.06
CA VAL A 221 10.17 -13.01 -6.35
C VAL A 221 9.42 -13.67 -5.20
N ALA A 222 9.49 -15.00 -5.14
CA ALA A 222 8.85 -15.81 -4.11
C ALA A 222 9.31 -15.39 -2.71
N GLY A 223 8.36 -15.16 -1.81
CA GLY A 223 8.65 -15.23 -0.39
C GLY A 223 8.78 -16.67 0.09
N HIS A 224 9.62 -16.89 1.10
CA HIS A 224 9.84 -18.20 1.74
C HIS A 224 8.56 -18.86 2.28
N ASN A 225 7.59 -18.08 2.77
CA ASN A 225 6.38 -18.60 3.41
C ASN A 225 5.16 -18.62 2.48
N GLY A 226 5.31 -18.26 1.19
CA GLY A 226 4.22 -18.27 0.21
C GLY A 226 3.10 -17.24 0.41
N GLU A 227 3.00 -16.61 1.60
CA GLU A 227 1.97 -15.61 1.92
C GLU A 227 2.22 -14.25 1.25
N GLN A 228 3.48 -13.88 1.05
CA GLN A 228 3.89 -12.57 0.53
C GLN A 228 4.99 -12.77 -0.50
N ASP A 229 4.84 -12.13 -1.66
CA ASP A 229 5.86 -12.08 -2.68
C ASP A 229 6.52 -10.71 -2.71
N MET A 230 7.80 -10.68 -3.04
CA MET A 230 8.53 -9.44 -3.30
C MET A 230 8.46 -9.10 -4.77
N CYS A 231 8.75 -7.85 -5.10
CA CYS A 231 8.89 -7.42 -6.48
C CYS A 231 10.29 -6.82 -6.69
N LEU A 232 10.87 -7.08 -7.86
CA LEU A 232 12.09 -6.45 -8.33
C LEU A 232 11.84 -5.87 -9.73
N GLY A 233 12.05 -4.57 -9.85
CA GLY A 233 11.98 -3.83 -11.10
C GLY A 233 13.35 -3.47 -11.62
N PHE A 234 13.53 -3.46 -12.93
CA PHE A 234 14.74 -2.93 -13.54
C PHE A 234 14.47 -2.28 -14.89
N ARG A 235 15.38 -1.41 -15.31
CA ARG A 235 15.26 -0.69 -16.58
C ARG A 235 16.61 -0.44 -17.23
N ASN A 236 16.58 -0.25 -18.53
CA ASN A 236 17.75 0.09 -19.34
C ASN A 236 17.33 0.96 -20.54
N SER A 237 18.28 1.71 -21.10
CA SER A 237 18.08 2.44 -22.35
C SER A 237 19.34 2.46 -23.23
N TYR A 238 19.12 2.32 -24.53
CA TYR A 238 20.13 2.49 -25.56
C TYR A 238 20.20 3.93 -26.09
N ASP A 239 19.09 4.66 -26.02
CA ASP A 239 18.98 6.05 -26.47
C ASP A 239 19.54 7.08 -25.46
N LYS A 240 20.14 6.61 -24.36
CA LYS A 240 20.76 7.42 -23.29
C LYS A 240 19.76 8.29 -22.53
N SER A 241 18.46 8.05 -22.69
CA SER A 241 17.40 8.76 -21.96
C SER A 241 17.32 8.34 -20.50
N MET A 242 17.87 7.17 -20.14
CA MET A 242 17.84 6.61 -18.79
C MET A 242 19.15 5.89 -18.46
N GLN A 243 19.57 6.04 -17.20
CA GLN A 243 20.53 5.15 -16.54
C GLN A 243 20.00 3.73 -16.46
N VAL A 244 20.91 2.75 -16.36
CA VAL A 244 20.55 1.42 -15.87
C VAL A 244 20.03 1.59 -14.44
N GLY A 245 18.91 0.95 -14.12
CA GLY A 245 18.31 1.07 -12.80
C GLY A 245 17.74 -0.24 -12.31
N VAL A 246 17.84 -0.44 -11.00
CA VAL A 246 17.20 -1.53 -10.26
C VAL A 246 16.44 -0.94 -9.09
N VAL A 247 15.24 -1.46 -8.84
CA VAL A 247 14.34 -1.04 -7.77
C VAL A 247 13.71 -2.29 -7.17
N GLY A 248 13.52 -2.33 -5.86
CA GLY A 248 12.97 -3.51 -5.20
C GLY A 248 12.19 -3.16 -3.96
N GLY A 249 11.31 -4.06 -3.54
CA GLY A 249 10.53 -3.90 -2.31
C GLY A 249 9.30 -4.81 -2.23
N SER A 250 8.49 -4.53 -1.22
CA SER A 250 7.18 -5.16 -0.98
C SER A 250 6.21 -5.01 -2.16
N ARG A 251 6.26 -3.84 -2.80
CA ARG A 251 5.60 -3.54 -4.05
C ARG A 251 6.56 -2.72 -4.89
N VAL A 252 6.72 -3.11 -6.15
CA VAL A 252 7.45 -2.32 -7.13
C VAL A 252 6.49 -1.93 -8.22
N ILE A 253 6.60 -0.69 -8.69
CA ILE A 253 5.91 -0.30 -9.90
C ILE A 253 6.95 0.14 -10.93
N VAL A 254 6.98 -0.65 -12.00
CA VAL A 254 7.69 -0.32 -13.23
C VAL A 254 6.65 -0.23 -14.34
N CYS A 255 6.36 0.99 -14.75
CA CYS A 255 5.39 1.27 -15.80
C CYS A 255 6.08 1.89 -17.02
N SER A 256 5.52 1.65 -18.21
CA SER A 256 5.92 2.25 -19.48
C SER A 256 5.89 3.79 -19.50
N ASN A 257 5.28 4.43 -18.50
CA ASN A 257 5.29 5.88 -18.25
C ASN A 257 6.55 6.39 -17.52
N LEU A 258 7.63 5.57 -17.47
CA LEU A 258 8.92 5.87 -16.85
C LEU A 258 8.91 5.92 -15.31
N MET A 259 7.78 5.63 -14.67
CA MET A 259 7.73 5.56 -13.22
C MET A 259 8.56 4.37 -12.72
N PHE A 260 9.51 4.68 -11.85
CA PHE A 260 10.51 3.75 -11.34
C PHE A 260 10.75 3.99 -9.86
N ALA A 261 9.93 3.34 -9.05
CA ALA A 261 9.89 3.51 -7.60
C ALA A 261 9.51 2.21 -6.88
N GLY A 262 9.98 2.12 -5.64
CA GLY A 262 9.94 0.98 -4.74
C GLY A 262 10.78 1.32 -3.51
N ASP A 263 10.88 0.39 -2.57
CA ASP A 263 11.45 0.64 -1.26
C ASP A 263 12.94 1.01 -1.30
N PHE A 264 13.68 0.43 -2.26
CA PHE A 264 15.02 0.88 -2.60
C PHE A 264 15.18 1.05 -4.10
N LYS A 265 16.12 1.92 -4.47
CA LYS A 265 16.47 2.21 -5.85
C LYS A 265 17.97 2.42 -5.98
N ALA A 266 18.55 1.84 -7.02
CA ALA A 266 19.93 2.02 -7.40
C ALA A 266 20.02 2.29 -8.90
N LEU A 267 20.95 3.16 -9.29
CA LEU A 267 21.14 3.61 -10.67
C LEU A 267 22.63 3.56 -11.02
N ALA A 268 22.95 3.16 -12.24
CA ALA A 268 24.30 3.13 -12.79
C ALA A 268 24.34 3.80 -14.17
N MET A 269 25.41 4.54 -14.41
CA MET A 269 25.62 5.21 -15.70
C MET A 269 26.24 4.24 -16.71
N HIS A 270 25.86 4.36 -17.98
CA HIS A 270 26.50 3.63 -19.09
C HIS A 270 27.90 4.15 -19.40
N ASN A 271 28.84 3.99 -18.48
CA ASN A 271 30.23 4.41 -18.60
C ASN A 271 31.18 3.19 -18.49
N GLY A 272 32.49 3.41 -18.58
CA GLY A 272 33.48 2.33 -18.55
C GLY A 272 33.49 1.47 -17.26
N ASN A 273 32.89 1.95 -16.17
CA ASN A 273 32.80 1.24 -14.89
C ASN A 273 31.47 0.48 -14.71
N LEU A 274 30.58 0.51 -15.71
CA LEU A 274 29.22 0.01 -15.61
C LEU A 274 29.12 -1.43 -15.07
N VAL A 275 30.01 -2.34 -15.49
CA VAL A 275 29.96 -3.75 -15.04
C VAL A 275 30.21 -3.87 -13.54
N GLN A 276 31.18 -3.14 -13.00
CA GLN A 276 31.49 -3.16 -11.58
C GLN A 276 30.37 -2.49 -10.75
N GLU A 277 29.85 -1.37 -11.25
CA GLU A 277 28.71 -0.68 -10.63
C GLU A 277 27.46 -1.57 -10.64
N LEU A 278 27.20 -2.28 -11.74
CA LEU A 278 26.08 -3.21 -11.89
C LEU A 278 26.15 -4.34 -10.87
N ASN A 279 27.29 -5.02 -10.75
CA ASN A 279 27.45 -6.13 -9.80
C ASN A 279 27.24 -5.64 -8.35
N THR A 280 27.79 -4.49 -8.00
CA THR A 280 27.61 -3.88 -6.67
C THR A 280 26.15 -3.50 -6.42
N MET A 281 25.49 -2.95 -7.43
CA MET A 281 24.08 -2.57 -7.40
C MET A 281 23.16 -3.78 -7.22
N LEU A 282 23.39 -4.85 -7.98
CA LEU A 282 22.59 -6.07 -7.93
C LEU A 282 22.75 -6.81 -6.61
N GLY A 283 23.98 -6.92 -6.09
CA GLY A 283 24.22 -7.50 -4.76
C GLY A 283 23.44 -6.77 -3.67
N LYS A 284 23.58 -5.43 -3.61
CA LYS A 284 22.82 -4.60 -2.65
C LYS A 284 21.31 -4.70 -2.85
N ALA A 285 20.84 -4.87 -4.09
CA ALA A 285 19.43 -5.01 -4.37
C ALA A 285 18.88 -6.32 -3.80
N ALA A 286 19.60 -7.43 -3.97
CA ALA A 286 19.23 -8.72 -3.40
C ALA A 286 19.21 -8.68 -1.86
N ASP A 287 20.27 -8.15 -1.24
CA ASP A 287 20.36 -8.01 0.22
C ASP A 287 19.18 -7.20 0.80
N ARG A 288 18.86 -6.08 0.16
CA ARG A 288 17.73 -5.23 0.57
C ARG A 288 16.38 -5.90 0.35
N LEU A 289 16.23 -6.68 -0.72
CA LEU A 289 14.99 -7.45 -0.96
C LEU A 289 14.75 -8.39 0.23
N GLU A 290 15.76 -9.15 0.63
CA GLU A 290 15.67 -10.08 1.77
C GLU A 290 15.37 -9.37 3.09
N GLU A 291 16.04 -8.25 3.38
CA GLU A 291 15.76 -7.44 4.57
C GLU A 291 14.30 -6.95 4.59
N HIS A 292 13.81 -6.45 3.45
CA HIS A 292 12.43 -6.00 3.30
C HIS A 292 11.44 -7.15 3.47
N TYR A 293 11.75 -8.33 2.94
CA TYR A 293 10.91 -9.51 3.12
C TYR A 293 10.72 -9.85 4.59
N ARG A 294 11.82 -9.94 5.33
CA ARG A 294 11.79 -10.25 6.77
C ARG A 294 10.96 -9.21 7.53
N LYS A 295 11.07 -7.94 7.15
CA LYS A 295 10.28 -6.88 7.75
C LYS A 295 8.78 -7.06 7.47
N LEU A 296 8.39 -7.35 6.23
CA LEU A 296 6.98 -7.59 5.88
C LEU A 296 6.38 -8.79 6.63
N GLN A 297 7.16 -9.86 6.82
CA GLN A 297 6.73 -11.00 7.63
C GLN A 297 6.43 -10.58 9.06
N LEU A 298 7.36 -9.86 9.71
CA LEU A 298 7.18 -9.37 11.07
C LEU A 298 5.99 -8.39 11.19
N ASP A 299 5.81 -7.53 10.20
CA ASP A 299 4.71 -6.57 10.18
C ASP A 299 3.36 -7.26 9.96
N SER A 300 3.31 -8.30 9.12
CA SER A 300 2.14 -9.18 8.96
C SER A 300 1.81 -9.91 10.27
N GLU A 301 2.81 -10.51 10.92
CA GLU A 301 2.64 -11.21 12.20
C GLU A 301 2.08 -10.28 13.28
N LYS A 302 2.54 -9.03 13.36
CA LYS A 302 1.98 -8.03 14.29
C LYS A 302 0.53 -7.71 13.98
N MET A 303 0.20 -7.46 12.70
CA MET A 303 -1.18 -7.17 12.31
C MET A 303 -2.13 -8.35 12.56
N LYS A 304 -1.66 -9.59 12.37
CA LYS A 304 -2.42 -10.82 12.67
C LYS A 304 -2.75 -10.98 14.16
N GLN A 305 -1.97 -10.37 15.06
CA GLN A 305 -2.23 -10.41 16.51
C GLN A 305 -3.35 -9.48 16.97
N VAL A 306 -3.84 -8.59 16.10
CA VAL A 306 -4.89 -7.63 16.43
C VAL A 306 -6.21 -8.08 15.81
N GLU A 307 -7.15 -8.53 16.65
CA GLU A 307 -8.51 -8.82 16.22
C GLU A 307 -9.29 -7.52 15.95
N VAL A 308 -9.99 -7.47 14.82
CA VAL A 308 -10.84 -6.33 14.46
C VAL A 308 -12.31 -6.68 14.58
N ASN A 309 -13.05 -5.86 15.33
CA ASN A 309 -14.51 -5.93 15.38
C ASN A 309 -15.13 -4.89 14.43
N PRO A 310 -16.44 -4.98 14.12
CA PRO A 310 -17.09 -4.04 13.20
C PRO A 310 -16.91 -2.57 13.57
N ARG A 311 -16.85 -2.25 14.88
CA ARG A 311 -16.63 -0.88 15.34
C ARG A 311 -15.25 -0.36 14.95
N LEU A 312 -14.22 -1.16 15.20
CA LEU A 312 -12.83 -0.83 14.86
C LEU A 312 -12.63 -0.76 13.34
N ILE A 313 -13.27 -1.64 12.57
CA ILE A 313 -13.27 -1.58 11.10
C ILE A 313 -13.83 -0.24 10.62
N HIS A 314 -15.00 0.18 11.12
CA HIS A 314 -15.58 1.47 10.75
C HIS A 314 -14.71 2.67 11.16
N GLU A 315 -14.07 2.61 12.33
CA GLU A 315 -13.13 3.64 12.79
C GLU A 315 -11.93 3.74 11.84
N ILE A 316 -11.28 2.61 11.53
CA ILE A 316 -10.12 2.54 10.64
C ILE A 316 -10.48 3.06 9.24
N LEU A 317 -11.56 2.57 8.65
CA LEU A 317 -11.98 2.99 7.31
C LEU A 317 -12.42 4.45 7.29
N GLY A 318 -13.08 4.93 8.35
CA GLY A 318 -13.43 6.33 8.53
C GLY A 318 -12.20 7.22 8.58
N GLU A 319 -11.18 6.84 9.34
CA GLU A 319 -9.93 7.60 9.45
C GLU A 319 -9.11 7.58 8.15
N LEU A 320 -8.99 6.42 7.48
CA LEU A 320 -8.33 6.30 6.19
C LEU A 320 -8.93 7.23 5.13
N PHE A 321 -10.26 7.40 5.15
CA PHE A 321 -10.99 8.24 4.21
C PHE A 321 -11.00 9.71 4.61
N TYR A 322 -11.45 10.03 5.83
CA TYR A 322 -11.67 11.42 6.26
C TYR A 322 -10.41 12.11 6.77
N SER A 323 -9.59 11.42 7.57
CA SER A 323 -8.45 12.01 8.26
C SER A 323 -7.18 11.94 7.42
N GLU A 324 -6.90 10.76 6.87
CA GLU A 324 -5.65 10.51 6.14
C GLU A 324 -5.79 10.73 4.63
N SER A 325 -7.02 10.71 4.10
CA SER A 325 -7.30 10.86 2.67
C SER A 325 -6.50 9.86 1.80
N VAL A 326 -6.24 8.66 2.33
CA VAL A 326 -5.46 7.59 1.69
C VAL A 326 -6.33 6.79 0.72
N VAL A 327 -7.57 6.52 1.12
CA VAL A 327 -8.57 5.81 0.32
C VAL A 327 -9.61 6.78 -0.22
N SER A 328 -10.12 6.52 -1.42
CA SER A 328 -11.23 7.24 -2.05
C SER A 328 -12.57 6.55 -1.80
N GLU A 329 -13.69 7.24 -2.09
CA GLU A 329 -15.04 6.68 -1.98
C GLU A 329 -15.21 5.41 -2.85
N ALA A 330 -14.66 5.42 -4.05
CA ALA A 330 -14.66 4.26 -4.94
C ALA A 330 -13.92 3.06 -4.33
N GLN A 331 -12.81 3.31 -3.63
CA GLN A 331 -12.01 2.29 -2.96
C GLN A 331 -12.69 1.77 -1.69
N LEU A 332 -13.34 2.63 -0.91
CA LEU A 332 -14.18 2.21 0.21
C LEU A 332 -15.30 1.26 -0.25
N ARG A 333 -15.89 1.51 -1.42
CA ARG A 333 -16.90 0.62 -2.00
C ARG A 333 -16.33 -0.76 -2.32
N ILE A 334 -15.10 -0.84 -2.84
CA ILE A 334 -14.39 -2.10 -3.10
C ILE A 334 -14.14 -2.83 -1.77
N ILE A 335 -13.54 -2.15 -0.79
CA ILE A 335 -13.26 -2.73 0.54
C ILE A 335 -14.54 -3.27 1.18
N ARG A 336 -15.65 -2.52 1.11
CA ARG A 336 -16.95 -2.96 1.63
C ARG A 336 -17.48 -4.19 0.91
N GLY A 337 -17.26 -4.31 -0.40
CA GLY A 337 -17.64 -5.50 -1.16
C GLY A 337 -16.87 -6.73 -0.68
N GLU A 338 -15.55 -6.60 -0.62
CA GLU A 338 -14.65 -7.67 -0.18
C GLU A 338 -14.94 -8.12 1.27
N LEU A 339 -15.16 -7.19 2.20
CA LEU A 339 -15.50 -7.51 3.59
C LEU A 339 -16.83 -8.25 3.75
N ARG A 340 -17.77 -8.09 2.81
CA ARG A 340 -19.07 -8.79 2.84
C ARG A 340 -18.96 -10.20 2.30
N GLU A 341 -18.18 -10.38 1.25
CA GLU A 341 -18.05 -11.66 0.57
C GLU A 341 -16.98 -12.56 1.21
N GLN A 342 -16.05 -12.00 2.01
CA GLN A 342 -14.93 -12.71 2.65
C GLN A 342 -14.15 -13.61 1.67
N THR A 343 -14.08 -13.19 0.41
CA THR A 343 -13.64 -14.05 -0.70
C THR A 343 -12.14 -14.34 -0.68
N ASN A 344 -11.33 -13.40 -0.16
CA ASN A 344 -9.88 -13.45 -0.28
C ASN A 344 -9.16 -13.52 1.08
N PHE A 345 -9.79 -13.04 2.15
CA PHE A 345 -9.23 -12.88 3.48
C PHE A 345 -10.39 -12.95 4.51
N GLY A 346 -10.17 -13.53 5.70
CA GLY A 346 -11.28 -13.82 6.62
C GLY A 346 -10.89 -14.31 8.02
N ASP A 347 -9.69 -13.99 8.48
CA ASP A 347 -9.27 -14.32 9.86
C ASP A 347 -9.76 -13.27 10.89
N GLY A 348 -10.40 -12.18 10.42
CA GLY A 348 -10.94 -11.14 11.29
C GLY A 348 -9.85 -10.31 11.99
N SER A 349 -8.62 -10.35 11.48
CA SER A 349 -7.49 -9.59 12.02
C SER A 349 -7.30 -8.23 11.33
N LEU A 350 -6.44 -7.39 11.89
CA LEU A 350 -6.02 -6.15 11.27
C LEU A 350 -5.30 -6.40 9.94
N TRP A 351 -4.65 -7.55 9.79
CA TRP A 351 -3.97 -7.98 8.58
C TRP A 351 -4.95 -8.23 7.43
N ASP A 352 -6.09 -8.84 7.73
CA ASP A 352 -7.20 -9.05 6.80
C ASP A 352 -7.70 -7.71 6.23
N LEU A 353 -8.04 -6.78 7.12
CA LEU A 353 -8.47 -5.44 6.74
C LEU A 353 -7.38 -4.67 5.97
N TYR A 354 -6.10 -4.85 6.30
CA TYR A 354 -4.98 -4.29 5.55
C TYR A 354 -4.98 -4.81 4.11
N ASN A 355 -5.12 -6.12 3.90
CA ASN A 355 -5.10 -6.71 2.57
C ASN A 355 -6.26 -6.21 1.70
N HIS A 356 -7.49 -6.16 2.23
CA HIS A 356 -8.62 -5.56 1.53
C HIS A 356 -8.37 -4.12 1.10
N THR A 357 -7.80 -3.31 1.98
CA THR A 357 -7.41 -1.92 1.65
C THR A 357 -6.39 -1.90 0.53
N THR A 358 -5.34 -2.72 0.61
CA THR A 358 -4.30 -2.73 -0.43
C THR A 358 -4.77 -3.31 -1.77
N GLU A 359 -5.81 -4.14 -1.78
CA GLU A 359 -6.46 -4.59 -3.02
C GLU A 359 -7.18 -3.43 -3.69
N ALA A 360 -7.99 -2.68 -2.92
CA ALA A 360 -8.68 -1.51 -3.43
C ALA A 360 -7.70 -0.42 -3.91
N LEU A 361 -6.55 -0.26 -3.25
CA LEU A 361 -5.54 0.71 -3.66
C LEU A 361 -4.90 0.39 -5.03
N LYS A 362 -5.07 -0.82 -5.60
CA LYS A 362 -4.62 -1.12 -6.97
C LYS A 362 -5.31 -0.29 -8.03
N THR A 363 -6.49 0.27 -7.76
CA THR A 363 -7.18 1.19 -8.67
C THR A 363 -6.63 2.62 -8.62
N THR A 364 -5.62 2.90 -7.77
CA THR A 364 -5.00 4.22 -7.67
C THR A 364 -4.24 4.54 -8.96
N PRO A 365 -4.32 5.79 -9.48
CA PRO A 365 -3.54 6.19 -10.64
C PRO A 365 -2.04 5.90 -10.45
N SER A 366 -1.37 5.46 -11.52
CA SER A 366 0.02 4.98 -11.46
C SER A 366 0.96 5.98 -10.77
N GLY A 367 0.81 7.28 -10.96
CA GLY A 367 1.69 8.28 -10.33
C GLY A 367 1.60 8.37 -8.79
N LEU A 368 0.54 7.84 -8.17
CA LEU A 368 0.27 7.99 -6.72
C LEU A 368 0.25 6.66 -5.97
N ILE A 369 0.09 5.55 -6.67
CA ILE A 369 -0.16 4.23 -6.07
C ILE A 369 0.93 3.80 -5.07
N ILE A 370 2.22 4.05 -5.32
CA ILE A 370 3.27 3.70 -4.34
C ILE A 370 3.11 4.52 -3.05
N GLY A 371 2.96 5.83 -3.18
CA GLY A 371 2.76 6.72 -2.03
C GLY A 371 1.56 6.28 -1.20
N ARG A 372 0.42 5.98 -1.85
CA ARG A 372 -0.79 5.51 -1.15
C ARG A 372 -0.59 4.19 -0.42
N HIS A 373 0.14 3.25 -0.99
CA HIS A 373 0.43 1.98 -0.32
C HIS A 373 1.37 2.17 0.88
N ILE A 374 2.35 3.07 0.78
CA ILE A 374 3.25 3.42 1.89
C ILE A 374 2.45 4.07 3.02
N GLU A 375 1.62 5.07 2.71
CA GLU A 375 0.75 5.76 3.67
C GLU A 375 -0.19 4.77 4.38
N ALA A 376 -0.84 3.89 3.61
CA ALA A 376 -1.69 2.85 4.18
C ALA A 376 -0.89 1.92 5.10
N HIS A 377 0.24 1.38 4.65
CA HIS A 377 1.05 0.48 5.48
C HIS A 377 1.50 1.13 6.79
N GLN A 378 1.96 2.40 6.74
CA GLN A 378 2.30 3.15 7.95
C GLN A 378 1.10 3.34 8.88
N PHE A 379 -0.08 3.64 8.33
CA PHE A 379 -1.31 3.78 9.09
C PHE A 379 -1.70 2.49 9.83
N TYR A 380 -1.64 1.35 9.16
CA TYR A 380 -1.97 0.06 9.78
C TYR A 380 -0.91 -0.34 10.82
N MET A 381 0.38 -0.10 10.56
CA MET A 381 1.45 -0.38 11.50
C MET A 381 1.42 0.46 12.78
N GLN A 382 0.73 1.61 12.79
CA GLN A 382 0.48 2.37 14.01
C GLN A 382 -0.61 1.75 14.91
N ARG A 383 -1.35 0.77 14.38
CA ARG A 383 -2.49 0.09 15.03
C ARG A 383 -2.23 -1.39 15.29
N ALA A 384 -1.12 -1.91 14.75
CA ALA A 384 -0.52 -3.20 15.09
C ALA A 384 0.42 -3.02 16.29
#